data_AF-A0A124BVW2-F1
#
_entry.id   AF-A0A124BVW2-F1
#
_cell.length_a   1.000
_cell.length_b   1.000
_cell.length_c   1.000
_cell.angle_alpha   90.00
_cell.angle_beta   90.00
_cell.angle_gamma   90.00
#
_symmetry.space_group_name_H-M   'P 1'
#
loop_
_entity.id
_entity.type
_entity.pdbx_description
1 polymer ?
#
loop_
_entity_poly.entity_id
_entity_poly.type
_entity_poly.pdbx_seq_one_letter_code
_entity_poly.pdbx_strand_id
1 'polypeptide(L)'
;MHDFQQFNSAAMVGLAQASAGDNFDIFQWHPRYQSCQRYFLDHAQHSDAVQALSAFLNIRLPFQWQSNPVVNSHADPSRSAASQSSTSSPASNLPPSVSLIPYIRRLVATGMDFPGVLHGFFGDEWGAGIGPLHEQERRNYLFAAKSGGWAAVKKDYDMPPLETIPFLRPLQGPLDSEIEAAERSWSEWLAMEDWMVGPRAPDVLRDSSSQISRHHSSRG
;
A
#
# COMPACT_ATOMS: atom_id res chain seq x y z
N MET A 1 -9.79 26.60 -31.73
CA MET A 1 -9.49 26.35 -30.31
C MET A 1 -10.24 25.09 -29.89
N HIS A 2 -9.66 23.92 -30.17
CA HIS A 2 -10.19 22.61 -29.77
C HIS A 2 -8.99 21.80 -29.30
N ASP A 3 -8.73 21.79 -27.99
CA ASP A 3 -7.57 21.11 -27.40
C ASP A 3 -7.89 20.64 -25.97
N PHE A 4 -8.88 19.74 -25.84
CA PHE A 4 -9.25 19.17 -24.53
C PHE A 4 -9.59 17.67 -24.56
N GLN A 5 -9.19 16.92 -25.60
CA GLN A 5 -9.46 15.48 -25.66
C GLN A 5 -8.24 14.58 -25.94
N GLN A 6 -7.03 15.14 -25.95
CA GLN A 6 -5.80 14.36 -26.16
C GLN A 6 -5.01 14.14 -24.87
N PHE A 7 -5.67 14.16 -23.71
CA PHE A 7 -5.10 13.62 -22.48
C PHE A 7 -5.58 12.16 -22.31
N ASN A 8 -4.63 11.26 -22.07
CA ASN A 8 -4.84 9.93 -21.47
C ASN A 8 -5.14 8.72 -22.37
N SER A 9 -4.61 8.61 -23.59
CA SER A 9 -4.48 7.28 -24.22
C SER A 9 -3.10 6.66 -23.98
N ALA A 10 -2.02 7.42 -24.19
CA ALA A 10 -0.65 6.92 -24.01
C ALA A 10 -0.31 6.61 -22.54
N ALA A 11 -0.77 7.45 -21.60
CA ALA A 11 -0.56 7.21 -20.16
C ALA A 11 -1.32 5.97 -19.66
N MET A 12 -2.53 5.74 -20.18
CA MET A 12 -3.36 4.57 -19.88
C MET A 12 -2.74 3.28 -20.42
N VAL A 13 -2.15 3.34 -21.63
CA VAL A 13 -1.40 2.22 -22.22
C VAL A 13 -0.13 1.93 -21.42
N GLY A 14 0.58 2.96 -20.96
CA GLY A 14 1.78 2.80 -20.13
C GLY A 14 1.50 2.15 -18.76
N LEU A 15 0.38 2.50 -18.12
CA LEU A 15 -0.08 1.88 -16.87
C LEU A 15 -0.45 0.40 -17.07
N ALA A 16 -1.12 0.07 -18.18
CA ALA A 16 -1.48 -1.30 -18.52
C ALA A 16 -0.27 -2.18 -18.93
N GLN A 17 0.82 -1.55 -19.39
CA GLN A 17 2.02 -2.26 -19.85
C GLN A 17 3.04 -2.47 -18.71
N ALA A 18 3.03 -1.62 -17.68
CA ALA A 18 3.84 -1.79 -16.47
C ALA A 18 3.33 -2.91 -15.53
N SER A 19 2.07 -3.32 -15.68
CA SER A 19 1.45 -4.44 -14.95
C SER A 19 1.68 -5.82 -15.61
N ALA A 20 2.61 -5.94 -16.56
CA ALA A 20 2.93 -7.19 -17.26
C ALA A 20 3.78 -8.19 -16.43
N GLY A 21 3.59 -8.19 -15.11
CA GLY A 21 3.97 -9.27 -14.19
C GLY A 21 2.71 -9.70 -13.45
N ASP A 22 2.03 -10.70 -14.01
CA ASP A 22 0.64 -11.11 -13.71
C ASP A 22 -0.42 -10.04 -14.03
N ASN A 23 -1.35 -10.36 -14.95
CA ASN A 23 -2.32 -9.45 -15.62
C ASN A 23 -3.22 -8.63 -14.68
N PHE A 24 -2.69 -7.62 -13.99
CA PHE A 24 -3.49 -6.66 -13.25
C PHE A 24 -4.11 -5.64 -14.21
N ASP A 25 -5.40 -5.81 -14.50
CA ASP A 25 -6.18 -4.86 -15.30
C ASP A 25 -6.78 -3.75 -14.41
N ILE A 26 -6.12 -2.58 -14.44
CA ILE A 26 -6.52 -1.40 -13.69
C ILE A 26 -7.95 -0.93 -14.03
N PHE A 27 -8.41 -1.11 -15.26
CA PHE A 27 -9.74 -0.67 -15.70
C PHE A 27 -10.84 -1.61 -15.22
N GLN A 28 -10.52 -2.90 -15.11
CA GLN A 28 -11.42 -3.88 -14.51
C GLN A 28 -11.46 -3.76 -12.98
N TRP A 29 -10.33 -3.45 -12.36
CA TRP A 29 -10.18 -3.34 -10.90
C TRP A 29 -10.84 -2.08 -10.34
N HIS A 30 -10.59 -0.91 -10.94
CA HIS A 30 -10.97 0.38 -10.36
C HIS A 30 -12.49 0.53 -10.08
N PRO A 31 -13.42 0.10 -10.95
CA PRO A 31 -14.85 0.14 -10.65
C PRO A 31 -15.23 -0.69 -9.40
N ARG A 32 -14.54 -1.81 -9.17
CA ARG A 32 -14.77 -2.68 -8.00
C ARG A 32 -14.22 -2.04 -6.73
N TYR A 33 -13.04 -1.42 -6.81
CA TYR A 33 -12.51 -0.59 -5.73
C TYR A 33 -13.47 0.55 -5.37
N GLN A 34 -14.04 1.24 -6.36
CA GLN A 34 -15.05 2.28 -6.13
C GLN A 34 -16.32 1.73 -5.47
N SER A 35 -16.75 0.51 -5.81
CA SER A 35 -17.86 -0.16 -5.11
C SER A 35 -17.54 -0.42 -3.63
N CYS A 36 -16.32 -0.86 -3.33
CA CYS A 36 -15.86 -1.02 -1.94
C CYS A 36 -15.86 0.31 -1.18
N GLN A 37 -15.39 1.38 -1.83
CA GLN A 37 -15.35 2.71 -1.23
C GLN A 37 -16.76 3.25 -0.94
N ARG A 38 -17.69 3.12 -1.90
CA ARG A 38 -19.09 3.51 -1.70
C ARG A 38 -19.74 2.71 -0.58
N TYR A 39 -19.59 1.39 -0.58
CA TYR A 39 -20.11 0.55 0.51
C TYR A 39 -19.56 0.96 1.87
N PHE A 40 -18.25 1.20 1.96
CA PHE A 40 -17.61 1.61 3.20
C PHE A 40 -18.20 2.93 3.74
N LEU A 41 -18.38 3.92 2.87
CA LEU A 41 -18.89 5.24 3.23
C LEU A 41 -20.41 5.26 3.49
N ASP A 42 -21.18 4.50 2.73
CA ASP A 42 -22.65 4.58 2.79
C ASP A 42 -23.24 3.60 3.81
N HIS A 43 -22.54 2.50 4.10
CA HIS A 43 -23.05 1.42 4.96
C HIS A 43 -22.08 1.05 6.08
N ALA A 44 -20.86 0.61 5.74
CA ALA A 44 -20.00 -0.07 6.71
C ALA A 44 -19.66 0.82 7.90
N GLN A 45 -19.23 2.07 7.66
CA GLN A 45 -18.85 3.01 8.72
C GLN A 45 -19.98 3.30 9.71
N HIS A 46 -21.24 3.08 9.33
CA HIS A 46 -22.41 3.31 10.18
C HIS A 46 -22.86 2.08 10.96
N SER A 47 -22.26 0.91 10.70
CA SER A 47 -22.61 -0.32 11.40
C SER A 47 -21.93 -0.43 12.77
N ASP A 48 -22.65 -0.97 13.76
CA ASP A 48 -22.12 -1.14 15.13
C ASP A 48 -20.85 -2.00 15.15
N ALA A 49 -20.80 -3.05 14.32
CA ALA A 49 -19.65 -3.95 14.25
C ALA A 49 -18.38 -3.23 13.77
N VAL A 50 -18.48 -2.43 12.71
CA VAL A 50 -17.35 -1.67 12.15
C VAL A 50 -16.94 -0.53 13.10
N GLN A 51 -17.90 0.15 13.75
CA GLN A 51 -17.59 1.18 14.74
C GLN A 51 -16.87 0.60 15.96
N ALA A 52 -17.38 -0.51 16.50
CA ALA A 52 -16.76 -1.20 17.63
C ALA A 52 -15.35 -1.67 17.29
N LEU A 53 -15.16 -2.29 16.11
CA LEU A 53 -13.84 -2.73 15.69
C LEU A 53 -12.90 -1.55 15.44
N SER A 54 -13.34 -0.49 14.78
CA SER A 54 -12.51 0.69 14.49
C SER A 54 -12.06 1.40 15.77
N ALA A 55 -12.96 1.53 16.75
CA ALA A 55 -12.62 2.04 18.07
C ALA A 55 -11.59 1.15 18.78
N PHE A 56 -11.78 -0.17 18.75
CA PHE A 56 -10.82 -1.12 19.34
C PHE A 56 -9.44 -1.08 18.65
N LEU A 57 -9.43 -0.88 17.33
CA LEU A 57 -8.22 -0.77 16.52
C LEU A 57 -7.60 0.63 16.51
N ASN A 58 -8.16 1.59 17.27
CA ASN A 58 -7.74 2.98 17.33
C ASN A 58 -7.59 3.63 15.94
N ILE A 59 -8.63 3.52 15.12
CA ILE A 59 -8.76 4.19 13.82
C ILE A 59 -10.11 4.86 13.73
N ARG A 60 -10.13 6.11 13.28
CA ARG A 60 -11.34 6.91 13.09
C ARG A 60 -11.96 6.60 11.75
N LEU A 61 -13.27 6.40 11.75
CA LEU A 61 -14.06 6.30 10.53
C LEU A 61 -14.23 7.67 9.89
N PRO A 62 -14.47 7.76 8.56
CA PRO A 62 -14.51 9.03 7.85
C PRO A 62 -15.54 10.03 8.39
N PHE A 63 -16.70 9.55 8.87
CA PHE A 63 -17.71 10.41 9.49
C PHE A 63 -17.29 10.99 10.85
N GLN A 64 -16.25 10.42 11.48
CA GLN A 64 -15.72 10.83 12.79
C GLN A 64 -14.54 11.81 12.68
N TRP A 65 -14.12 12.16 11.47
CA TRP A 65 -13.02 13.11 11.27
C TRP A 65 -13.39 14.50 11.80
N GLN A 66 -12.49 15.09 12.60
CA GLN A 66 -12.69 16.43 13.18
C GLN A 66 -12.70 17.52 12.11
N SER A 67 -12.03 17.30 11.00
CA SER A 67 -11.98 18.20 9.86
C SER A 67 -12.56 17.49 8.64
N ASN A 68 -13.60 18.07 8.03
CA ASN A 68 -14.29 17.53 6.85
C ASN A 68 -14.82 16.10 7.04
N PRO A 69 -15.73 15.85 8.01
CA PRO A 69 -16.33 14.53 8.18
C PRO A 69 -17.07 14.09 6.91
N VAL A 70 -16.84 12.85 6.48
CA VAL A 70 -17.47 12.26 5.29
C VAL A 70 -18.57 11.31 5.72
N VAL A 71 -19.81 11.77 5.66
CA VAL A 71 -20.99 11.00 6.11
C VAL A 71 -21.38 9.92 5.09
N ASN A 72 -21.20 10.18 3.80
CA ASN A 72 -21.54 9.27 2.71
C ASN A 72 -20.73 9.60 1.44
N SER A 73 -20.81 8.73 0.44
CA SER A 73 -20.11 8.85 -0.84
C SER A 73 -20.64 9.98 -1.74
N HIS A 74 -21.77 10.59 -1.38
CA HIS A 74 -22.43 11.67 -2.10
C HIS A 74 -22.29 13.03 -1.42
N ALA A 75 -21.48 13.12 -0.36
CA ALA A 75 -21.43 14.30 0.49
C ALA A 75 -20.84 15.50 -0.25
N ASP A 76 -21.70 16.49 -0.48
CA ASP A 76 -21.34 17.80 -1.01
C ASP A 76 -20.53 18.54 0.08
N PRO A 77 -19.25 18.93 -0.17
CA PRO A 77 -18.38 19.53 0.84
C PRO A 77 -18.87 20.88 1.38
N SER A 78 -19.99 21.40 0.86
CA SER A 78 -20.57 22.71 1.19
C SER A 78 -21.44 22.76 2.46
N ARG A 79 -21.75 21.64 3.13
CA ARG A 79 -22.80 21.64 4.20
C ARG A 79 -22.33 21.55 5.65
N SER A 80 -21.03 21.45 5.93
CA SER A 80 -20.54 21.23 7.31
C SER A 80 -20.04 22.48 8.05
N ALA A 81 -20.27 23.69 7.54
CA ALA A 81 -19.99 24.93 8.28
C ALA A 81 -21.25 25.80 8.37
N ALA A 82 -21.86 25.85 9.55
CA ALA A 82 -22.89 26.83 9.84
C ALA A 82 -22.28 28.25 9.80
N SER A 83 -22.90 29.13 9.01
CA SER A 83 -22.74 30.59 8.96
C SER A 83 -21.50 31.15 8.21
N GLN A 84 -21.67 31.58 6.95
CA GLN A 84 -21.53 32.99 6.50
C GLN A 84 -21.49 33.13 4.97
N SER A 85 -22.39 34.01 4.47
CA SER A 85 -22.30 34.88 3.28
C SER A 85 -21.61 34.41 1.98
N SER A 86 -22.46 34.27 0.94
CA SER A 86 -22.29 34.78 -0.44
C SER A 86 -20.90 34.76 -1.09
N THR A 87 -20.63 33.72 -1.88
CA THR A 87 -20.32 33.82 -3.33
C THR A 87 -20.35 32.41 -3.92
N SER A 88 -21.23 32.18 -4.88
CA SER A 88 -21.42 30.89 -5.55
C SER A 88 -20.24 30.59 -6.48
N SER A 89 -19.21 29.93 -5.96
CA SER A 89 -18.31 29.13 -6.82
C SER A 89 -19.02 27.83 -7.19
N PRO A 90 -18.92 27.34 -8.44
CA PRO A 90 -19.52 26.06 -8.82
C PRO A 90 -18.87 24.96 -7.96
N ALA A 91 -19.66 24.39 -7.05
CA ALA A 91 -19.25 23.25 -6.24
C ALA A 91 -18.82 22.12 -7.18
N SER A 92 -17.59 21.66 -7.03
CA SER A 92 -17.13 20.46 -7.70
C SER A 92 -17.92 19.27 -7.14
N ASN A 93 -18.82 18.70 -7.95
CA ASN A 93 -19.59 17.46 -7.66
C ASN A 93 -18.69 16.20 -7.56
N LEU A 94 -17.43 16.34 -7.18
CA LEU A 94 -16.51 15.23 -7.04
C LEU A 94 -16.83 14.53 -5.71
N PRO A 95 -17.14 13.23 -5.73
CA PRO A 95 -17.36 12.48 -4.50
C PRO A 95 -16.11 12.55 -3.61
N PRO A 96 -16.27 12.55 -2.27
CA PRO A 96 -15.15 12.60 -1.34
C PRO A 96 -14.18 11.44 -1.60
N SER A 97 -12.92 11.76 -1.89
CA SER A 97 -11.86 10.78 -2.15
C SER A 97 -11.29 10.26 -0.82
N VAL A 98 -12.00 9.32 -0.19
CA VAL A 98 -11.52 8.60 1.00
C VAL A 98 -10.67 7.40 0.57
N SER A 99 -9.42 7.37 1.00
CA SER A 99 -8.55 6.20 0.80
C SER A 99 -8.94 5.07 1.76
N LEU A 100 -9.06 3.84 1.22
CA LEU A 100 -9.29 2.63 2.03
C LEU A 100 -8.00 2.07 2.64
N ILE A 101 -6.84 2.52 2.17
CA ILE A 101 -5.52 2.00 2.59
C ILE A 101 -5.34 2.06 4.12
N PRO A 102 -5.62 3.17 4.84
CA PRO A 102 -5.47 3.22 6.30
C PRO A 102 -6.17 2.08 7.04
N TYR A 103 -7.39 1.72 6.59
CA TYR A 103 -8.19 0.65 7.17
C TYR A 103 -7.60 -0.72 6.82
N ILE A 104 -7.20 -0.94 5.57
CA ILE A 104 -6.52 -2.18 5.15
C ILE A 104 -5.24 -2.39 5.98
N ARG A 105 -4.38 -1.37 6.08
CA ARG A 105 -3.13 -1.42 6.86
C ARG A 105 -3.40 -1.76 8.32
N ARG A 106 -4.42 -1.14 8.93
CA ARG A 106 -4.77 -1.38 10.33
C ARG A 106 -5.31 -2.80 10.55
N LEU A 107 -6.15 -3.31 9.67
CA LEU A 107 -6.68 -4.67 9.74
C LEU A 107 -5.55 -5.71 9.59
N VAL A 108 -4.66 -5.54 8.61
CA VAL A 108 -3.52 -6.44 8.37
C VAL A 108 -2.59 -6.48 9.58
N ALA A 109 -2.11 -5.32 10.05
CA ALA A 109 -1.13 -5.27 11.13
C ALA A 109 -1.67 -5.75 12.48
N THR A 110 -2.99 -5.67 12.69
CA THR A 110 -3.65 -6.21 13.89
C THR A 110 -4.18 -7.65 13.72
N GLY A 111 -3.99 -8.26 12.55
CA GLY A 111 -4.46 -9.62 12.24
C GLY A 111 -5.99 -9.76 12.20
N MET A 112 -6.70 -8.66 11.89
CA MET A 112 -8.17 -8.60 11.78
C MET A 112 -8.63 -8.59 10.31
N ASP A 113 -7.79 -9.06 9.38
CA ASP A 113 -8.01 -9.04 7.94
C ASP A 113 -8.57 -10.36 7.38
N PHE A 114 -9.38 -11.06 8.16
CA PHE A 114 -10.03 -12.29 7.71
C PHE A 114 -11.29 -12.00 6.86
N PRO A 115 -11.74 -12.93 5.99
CA PRO A 115 -12.77 -12.66 4.99
C PRO A 115 -14.06 -12.04 5.52
N GLY A 116 -14.52 -12.43 6.71
CA GLY A 116 -15.72 -11.86 7.33
C GLY A 116 -15.59 -10.39 7.71
N VAL A 117 -14.43 -9.95 8.19
CA VAL A 117 -14.18 -8.52 8.50
C VAL A 117 -13.98 -7.72 7.22
N LEU A 118 -13.25 -8.26 6.24
CA LEU A 118 -13.08 -7.59 4.94
C LEU A 118 -14.42 -7.39 4.23
N HIS A 119 -15.28 -8.40 4.24
CA HIS A 119 -16.66 -8.28 3.75
C HIS A 119 -17.46 -7.24 4.54
N GLY A 120 -17.38 -7.25 5.88
CA GLY A 120 -18.08 -6.26 6.72
C GLY A 120 -17.64 -4.81 6.48
N PHE A 121 -16.36 -4.57 6.16
CA PHE A 121 -15.84 -3.23 5.85
C PHE A 121 -16.11 -2.81 4.41
N PHE A 122 -15.99 -3.72 3.45
CA PHE A 122 -15.85 -3.37 2.02
C PHE A 122 -16.94 -3.96 1.11
N GLY A 123 -17.86 -4.75 1.66
CA GLY A 123 -19.01 -5.31 0.95
C GLY A 123 -18.65 -6.50 0.06
N ASP A 124 -19.60 -6.94 -0.76
CA ASP A 124 -19.47 -8.18 -1.56
C ASP A 124 -18.32 -8.16 -2.57
N GLU A 125 -17.99 -6.98 -3.10
CA GLU A 125 -16.94 -6.80 -4.11
C GLU A 125 -15.53 -6.73 -3.52
N TRP A 126 -15.36 -6.90 -2.19
CA TRP A 126 -14.07 -6.72 -1.52
C TRP A 126 -12.93 -7.53 -2.16
N GLY A 127 -13.18 -8.78 -2.54
CA GLY A 127 -12.15 -9.68 -3.06
C GLY A 127 -11.51 -9.16 -4.34
N ALA A 128 -12.31 -8.60 -5.25
CA ALA A 128 -11.82 -8.06 -6.51
C ALA A 128 -11.56 -6.53 -6.45
N GLY A 129 -12.09 -5.83 -5.44
CA GLY A 129 -11.90 -4.40 -5.25
C GLY A 129 -10.71 -4.04 -4.36
N ILE A 130 -10.60 -4.62 -3.16
CA ILE A 130 -9.47 -4.37 -2.24
C ILE A 130 -8.48 -5.55 -2.15
N GLY A 131 -8.82 -6.73 -2.67
CA GLY A 131 -7.95 -7.92 -2.61
C GLY A 131 -6.51 -7.66 -3.03
N PRO A 132 -6.24 -7.07 -4.21
CA PRO A 132 -4.86 -6.77 -4.62
C PRO A 132 -4.10 -5.85 -3.65
N LEU A 133 -4.79 -4.87 -3.05
CA LEU A 133 -4.21 -3.96 -2.05
C LEU A 133 -3.97 -4.67 -0.71
N HIS A 134 -4.91 -5.54 -0.32
CA HIS A 134 -4.84 -6.35 0.89
C HIS A 134 -3.68 -7.35 0.84
N GLU A 135 -3.53 -8.08 -0.26
CA GLU A 135 -2.41 -8.99 -0.49
C GLU A 135 -1.06 -8.26 -0.50
N GLN A 136 -1.00 -7.11 -1.17
CA GLN A 136 0.22 -6.29 -1.19
C GLN A 136 0.57 -5.79 0.22
N GLU A 137 -0.42 -5.38 1.01
CA GLU A 137 -0.17 -4.91 2.36
C GLU A 137 0.27 -6.02 3.32
N ARG A 138 -0.24 -7.25 3.16
CA ARG A 138 0.26 -8.43 3.87
C ARG A 138 1.75 -8.68 3.57
N ARG A 139 2.17 -8.56 2.31
CA ARG A 139 3.59 -8.65 1.92
C ARG A 139 4.43 -7.52 2.52
N ASN A 140 3.93 -6.28 2.46
CA ASN A 140 4.61 -5.12 3.04
C ASN A 140 4.83 -5.29 4.56
N TYR A 141 3.83 -5.83 5.26
CA TYR A 141 3.92 -6.09 6.69
C TYR A 141 5.03 -7.09 7.03
N LEU A 142 5.12 -8.20 6.27
CA LEU A 142 6.19 -9.18 6.42
C LEU A 142 7.57 -8.58 6.11
N PHE A 143 7.67 -7.77 5.04
CA PHE A 143 8.89 -7.05 4.68
C PHE A 143 9.37 -6.15 5.83
N ALA A 144 8.47 -5.34 6.38
CA ALA A 144 8.79 -4.41 7.46
C ALA A 144 9.22 -5.17 8.73
N ALA A 145 8.51 -6.26 9.07
CA ALA A 145 8.84 -7.10 10.23
C ALA A 145 10.20 -7.78 10.09
N LYS A 146 10.55 -8.25 8.88
CA LYS A 146 11.83 -8.92 8.59
C LYS A 146 13.02 -7.95 8.61
N SER A 147 12.85 -6.75 8.07
CA SER A 147 13.94 -5.79 7.87
C SER A 147 14.24 -4.91 9.09
N GLY A 148 13.21 -4.36 9.74
CA GLY A 148 13.35 -3.39 10.84
C GLY A 148 13.01 -3.95 12.22
N GLY A 149 12.44 -5.15 12.29
CA GLY A 149 11.90 -5.72 13.52
C GLY A 149 10.60 -5.05 14.00
N TRP A 150 9.94 -5.68 14.98
CA TRP A 150 8.59 -5.30 15.42
C TRP A 150 8.42 -3.86 15.90
N ALA A 151 9.45 -3.27 16.51
CA ALA A 151 9.40 -1.89 17.00
C ALA A 151 9.36 -0.86 15.85
N ALA A 152 10.11 -1.11 14.77
CA ALA A 152 10.08 -0.27 13.58
C ALA A 152 8.73 -0.40 12.86
N VAL A 153 8.23 -1.63 12.70
CA VAL A 153 6.88 -1.88 12.15
C VAL A 153 5.82 -1.09 12.90
N LYS A 154 5.84 -1.13 14.24
CA LYS A 154 4.85 -0.39 15.02
C LYS A 154 4.86 1.10 14.67
N LYS A 155 6.05 1.70 14.56
CA LYS A 155 6.21 3.11 14.19
C LYS A 155 5.72 3.40 12.78
N ASP A 156 6.00 2.51 11.82
CA ASP A 156 5.62 2.68 10.41
C ASP A 156 4.11 2.50 10.15
N TYR A 157 3.40 1.89 11.10
CA TYR A 157 1.95 1.67 11.08
C TYR A 157 1.16 2.59 12.01
N ASP A 158 1.83 3.41 12.83
CA ASP A 158 1.20 4.51 13.55
C ASP A 158 0.73 5.59 12.54
N MET A 159 -0.45 6.16 12.76
CA MET A 159 -1.03 7.23 11.96
C MET A 159 -1.14 8.51 12.80
N PRO A 160 -0.08 9.34 12.84
CA PRO A 160 -0.08 10.54 13.66
C PRO A 160 -1.14 11.54 13.16
N PRO A 161 -1.70 12.39 14.05
CA PRO A 161 -1.21 12.67 15.40
C PRO A 161 -1.77 11.82 16.54
N LEU A 162 -2.87 11.07 16.34
CA LEU A 162 -3.60 10.40 17.44
C LEU A 162 -3.84 8.89 17.22
N GLU A 163 -3.76 8.39 16.00
CA GLU A 163 -4.16 7.03 15.66
C GLU A 163 -2.95 6.08 15.70
N THR A 164 -2.47 5.78 16.89
CA THR A 164 -1.42 4.76 17.08
C THR A 164 -1.97 3.35 16.94
N ILE A 165 -1.21 2.43 16.35
CA ILE A 165 -1.56 1.01 16.30
C ILE A 165 -1.53 0.40 17.72
N PRO A 166 -2.63 -0.21 18.20
CA PRO A 166 -2.71 -0.65 19.60
C PRO A 166 -1.86 -1.89 19.89
N PHE A 167 -1.74 -2.80 18.92
CA PHE A 167 -0.92 -4.01 19.00
C PHE A 167 -0.61 -4.54 17.60
N LEU A 168 0.42 -5.37 17.49
CA LEU A 168 0.76 -6.10 16.27
C LEU A 168 0.40 -7.57 16.43
N ARG A 169 -0.01 -8.24 15.35
CA ARG A 169 -0.17 -9.69 15.31
C ARG A 169 0.60 -10.32 14.16
N PRO A 170 1.13 -11.54 14.33
CA PRO A 170 1.54 -12.35 13.19
C PRO A 170 0.36 -12.57 12.23
N LEU A 171 0.62 -12.57 10.93
CA LEU A 171 -0.42 -12.86 9.93
C LEU A 171 -1.01 -14.25 10.17
N GLN A 172 -2.32 -14.37 9.99
CA GLN A 172 -3.08 -15.62 10.12
C GLN A 172 -3.48 -16.13 8.72
N GLY A 173 -3.60 -17.45 8.53
CA GLY A 173 -3.97 -18.08 7.24
C GLY A 173 -2.94 -19.10 6.73
N PRO A 174 -3.12 -19.68 5.52
CA PRO A 174 -2.12 -20.55 4.89
C PRO A 174 -0.87 -19.74 4.54
N LEU A 175 0.00 -19.64 5.53
CA LEU A 175 1.14 -18.74 5.59
C LEU A 175 2.24 -19.12 4.59
N ASP A 176 2.34 -20.40 4.24
CA ASP A 176 3.51 -20.93 3.54
C ASP A 176 3.65 -20.38 2.12
N SER A 177 2.59 -20.40 1.32
CA SER A 177 2.62 -19.85 -0.05
C SER A 177 2.79 -18.32 -0.07
N GLU A 178 2.23 -17.62 0.94
CA GLU A 178 2.38 -16.17 1.06
C GLU A 178 3.78 -15.77 1.52
N ILE A 179 4.38 -16.54 2.45
CA ILE A 179 5.76 -16.38 2.88
C ILE A 179 6.68 -16.64 1.69
N GLU A 180 6.50 -17.72 0.94
CA GLU A 180 7.32 -18.02 -0.24
C GLU A 180 7.23 -16.92 -1.30
N ALA A 181 6.03 -16.37 -1.53
CA ALA A 181 5.83 -15.24 -2.43
C ALA A 181 6.54 -13.97 -1.91
N ALA A 182 6.38 -13.67 -0.62
CA ALA A 182 7.06 -12.54 0.01
C ALA A 182 8.59 -12.70 -0.01
N GLU A 183 9.11 -13.91 0.19
CA GLU A 183 10.55 -14.23 0.13
C GLU A 183 11.11 -14.13 -1.28
N ARG A 184 10.34 -14.55 -2.29
CA ARG A 184 10.72 -14.39 -3.71
C ARG A 184 10.80 -12.92 -4.08
N SER A 185 9.76 -12.14 -3.79
CA SER A 185 9.76 -10.68 -4.03
C SER A 185 10.86 -9.98 -3.22
N TRP A 186 11.09 -10.38 -1.97
CA TRP A 186 12.19 -9.86 -1.15
C TRP A 186 13.55 -10.16 -1.80
N SER A 187 13.75 -11.36 -2.34
CA SER A 187 14.99 -11.76 -3.02
C SER A 187 15.22 -10.97 -4.31
N GLU A 188 14.15 -10.70 -5.08
CA GLU A 188 14.20 -9.82 -6.25
C GLU A 188 14.57 -8.38 -5.87
N TRP A 189 14.03 -7.86 -4.76
CA TRP A 189 14.37 -6.53 -4.25
C TRP A 189 15.81 -6.44 -3.75
N LEU A 190 16.34 -7.44 -3.05
CA LEU A 190 17.75 -7.50 -2.66
C LEU A 190 18.68 -7.64 -3.87
N ALA A 191 18.29 -8.46 -4.85
CA ALA A 191 19.00 -8.59 -6.12
C ALA A 191 18.96 -7.28 -6.92
N MET A 192 17.87 -6.52 -6.78
CA MET A 192 17.86 -5.13 -7.20
C MET A 192 18.89 -4.39 -6.38
N GLU A 193 18.80 -4.20 -5.06
CA GLU A 193 19.80 -3.48 -4.22
C GLU A 193 21.29 -3.77 -4.54
N ASP A 194 21.67 -5.01 -4.89
CA ASP A 194 23.03 -5.38 -5.33
C ASP A 194 23.49 -4.64 -6.62
N TRP A 195 22.56 -4.18 -7.47
CA TRP A 195 22.82 -3.32 -8.64
C TRP A 195 23.41 -1.94 -8.28
N MET A 196 23.15 -1.45 -7.07
CA MET A 196 23.64 -0.15 -6.58
C MET A 196 25.08 -0.22 -6.09
N VAL A 197 25.67 -1.43 -6.00
CA VAL A 197 27.06 -1.61 -5.57
C VAL A 197 28.05 -1.46 -6.74
N GLY A 198 27.56 -1.32 -7.98
CA GLY A 198 28.39 -1.24 -9.18
C GLY A 198 29.14 -2.55 -9.46
N PRO A 199 29.75 -2.73 -10.66
CA PRO A 199 30.59 -3.89 -10.91
C PRO A 199 31.73 -3.86 -9.90
N ARG A 200 31.76 -4.83 -8.97
CA ARG A 200 32.95 -5.06 -8.13
C ARG A 200 34.09 -5.41 -9.07
N ALA A 201 34.86 -4.42 -9.52
CA ALA A 201 36.14 -4.66 -10.15
C ALA A 201 37.08 -5.16 -9.05
N PRO A 202 37.58 -6.41 -9.09
CA PRO A 202 38.69 -6.78 -8.23
C PRO A 202 39.96 -6.10 -8.78
N ASP A 203 40.28 -4.90 -8.31
CA ASP A 203 41.56 -4.24 -8.55
C ASP A 203 42.66 -4.73 -7.60
N VAL A 204 42.64 -6.02 -7.28
CA VAL A 204 43.68 -6.65 -6.46
C VAL A 204 44.06 -7.96 -7.14
N LEU A 205 44.92 -7.87 -8.16
CA LEU A 205 45.90 -8.89 -8.57
C LEU A 205 46.58 -8.52 -9.91
N ARG A 206 47.14 -7.30 -10.03
CA ARG A 206 48.08 -7.03 -11.14
C ARG A 206 49.35 -6.26 -10.76
N ASP A 207 49.67 -6.22 -9.47
CA ASP A 207 50.94 -5.68 -8.97
C ASP A 207 51.92 -6.76 -8.48
N SER A 208 51.70 -8.03 -8.84
CA SER A 208 52.64 -9.13 -8.50
C SER A 208 53.55 -9.57 -9.66
N SER A 209 53.57 -8.84 -10.78
CA SER A 209 54.46 -9.17 -11.91
C SER A 209 55.91 -8.69 -11.75
N SER A 210 56.22 -7.98 -10.67
CA SER A 210 57.51 -7.27 -10.54
C SER A 210 58.50 -7.91 -9.56
N GLN A 211 58.15 -9.00 -8.86
CA GLN A 211 59.01 -9.55 -7.79
C GLN A 211 58.93 -11.08 -7.60
N ILE A 212 59.02 -11.93 -8.62
CA ILE A 212 59.47 -13.33 -8.40
C ILE A 212 60.08 -13.98 -9.66
N SER A 213 61.20 -13.45 -10.13
CA SER A 213 62.17 -14.25 -10.91
C SER A 213 63.59 -13.87 -10.50
N ARG A 214 63.84 -13.94 -9.18
CA ARG A 214 65.21 -13.99 -8.67
C ARG A 214 65.70 -15.43 -8.69
N HIS A 215 66.71 -15.64 -9.53
CA HIS A 215 67.90 -16.46 -9.28
C HIS A 215 67.83 -18.00 -9.26
N HIS A 216 68.92 -18.56 -9.83
CA HIS A 216 69.49 -19.92 -9.75
C HIS A 216 68.88 -20.99 -10.68
N SER A 217 69.62 -21.61 -11.61
CA SER A 217 70.93 -22.24 -11.39
C SER A 217 71.88 -22.30 -12.59
N SER A 218 73.15 -22.38 -12.20
CA SER A 218 74.44 -22.48 -12.90
C SER A 218 74.73 -23.79 -13.67
N ARG A 219 75.81 -23.69 -14.50
CA ARG A 219 76.78 -24.71 -14.97
C ARG A 219 76.51 -25.39 -16.33
N GLY A 220 77.50 -25.22 -17.23
CA GLY A 220 77.66 -25.86 -18.54
C GLY A 220 78.64 -25.07 -19.38
#